data_AF-A0ABD1EJ60-F1
#
_entry.id   AF-A0ABD1EJ60-F1
#
_cell.length_a   1.000
_cell.length_b   1.000
_cell.length_c   1.000
_cell.angle_alpha   90.00
_cell.angle_beta   90.00
_cell.angle_gamma   90.00
#
_symmetry.space_group_name_H-M   'P 1'
#
loop_
_entity.id
_entity.type
_entity.pdbx_description
1 polymer ?
#
loop_
_entity_poly.entity_id
_entity_poly.type
_entity_poly.pdbx_seq_one_letter_code
_entity_poly.pdbx_strand_id
1 'polypeptide(L)'
;MFASLKSKIREETGSDFSKLTAKITSTTVQKIDNLRGRSHQGSSSSLNSMVSSDGLKEEGPIEAEEFKRRITKIDQEFTKRLEQKEQEWKEIIKEKDRRLQNLEKEKDEAYKQISNLKDSLKNSEDMKQKILEHRENSEQIESLQSQELSKVKQLVLEKDKELSEKSSALKEATSQLEKLRSELSRLRRQEEVLSDVQDVSKTESKVIQKNLENVESKLGKSEDEISKLRSTLDLKDSTNNSLTQTIARLEKDLGEEKANSLNVQKTLTRVTSEKNAALLRNAEISQQMEMVKQEMRRQESDMNDLIEKITSLEQENLNLHEVKNIEQQLNSKIRDLEDQVAEKNQTIKTLQLRLVDLKKTLQQELRTPSSLRSQNESSENNGSVAVLHPSHVSTKNFPNIVRRDEDDVNFKYLKHVVIKFLTRDYEAQHLIKAVSTLLKFTPEEEQLIHDTLEWKKSWFGSKPKSSKLNRTVHFPS
;
A
#
# COMPACT_ATOMS: atom_id res chain seq x y z
N MET A 1 72.70 58.88 41.72
CA MET A 1 73.85 57.93 41.63
C MET A 1 75.08 58.43 42.40
N PHE A 2 75.67 59.60 42.09
CA PHE A 2 76.89 60.12 42.78
C PHE A 2 76.91 60.07 44.32
N ALA A 3 75.76 60.27 44.99
CA ALA A 3 75.68 60.20 46.45
C ALA A 3 76.02 58.81 47.04
N SER A 4 75.70 57.72 46.33
CA SER A 4 75.98 56.35 46.79
C SER A 4 77.48 56.04 46.74
N LEU A 5 78.16 56.47 45.66
CA LEU A 5 79.62 56.33 45.51
C LEU A 5 80.39 57.05 46.63
N LYS A 6 79.93 58.25 47.02
CA LYS A 6 80.45 59.00 48.18
C LYS A 6 80.21 58.31 49.54
N SER A 7 79.27 57.37 49.63
CA SER A 7 79.06 56.58 50.84
C SER A 7 79.94 55.33 50.86
N LYS A 8 80.05 54.64 49.72
CA LYS A 8 80.90 53.44 49.55
C LYS A 8 82.37 53.71 49.91
N ILE A 9 82.93 54.80 49.40
CA ILE A 9 84.33 55.19 49.67
C ILE A 9 84.56 55.52 51.15
N ARG A 10 83.59 56.16 51.83
CA ARG A 10 83.69 56.49 53.27
C ARG A 10 83.70 55.25 54.16
N GLU A 11 83.05 54.19 53.71
CA GLU A 11 82.95 52.90 54.42
C GLU A 11 84.23 52.06 54.26
N GLU A 12 84.91 52.15 53.12
CA GLU A 12 86.12 51.37 52.82
C GLU A 12 87.44 52.00 53.30
N THR A 13 87.54 53.32 53.49
CA THR A 13 88.81 54.00 53.88
C THR A 13 88.94 54.38 55.36
N GLY A 14 87.89 54.19 56.19
CA GLY A 14 87.98 54.28 57.65
C GLY A 14 88.56 55.57 58.26
N SER A 15 88.47 56.72 57.57
CA SER A 15 89.20 57.94 57.95
C SER A 15 88.46 59.24 57.58
N ASP A 16 88.41 60.20 58.51
CA ASP A 16 87.76 61.50 58.31
C ASP A 16 88.65 62.49 57.53
N PHE A 17 88.22 62.84 56.32
CA PHE A 17 88.91 63.79 55.43
C PHE A 17 88.95 65.26 55.93
N SER A 18 88.48 65.53 57.16
CA SER A 18 88.31 66.90 57.70
C SER A 18 89.34 67.30 58.76
N LYS A 19 90.43 66.54 58.96
CA LYS A 19 91.46 66.82 60.00
C LYS A 19 92.92 66.72 59.52
N LEU A 20 93.21 67.07 58.26
CA LEU A 20 94.58 67.08 57.73
C LEU A 20 95.00 68.39 57.02
N THR A 21 94.62 69.54 57.60
CA THR A 21 95.00 70.88 57.07
C THR A 21 95.73 71.73 58.10
N ALA A 22 96.64 71.11 58.86
CA ALA A 22 97.58 71.81 59.75
C ALA A 22 98.91 71.04 59.84
N LYS A 23 100.04 71.76 59.87
CA LYS A 23 101.42 71.24 60.02
C LYS A 23 101.97 70.32 58.91
N ILE A 24 101.97 70.78 57.65
CA ILE A 24 103.13 70.55 56.74
C ILE A 24 103.51 71.86 56.05
N THR A 25 104.26 72.72 56.76
CA THR A 25 104.87 73.94 56.20
C THR A 25 106.26 74.19 56.82
N SER A 26 107.22 73.34 56.50
CA SER A 26 108.66 73.62 56.61
C SER A 26 109.42 72.72 55.65
N THR A 27 109.62 73.26 54.44
CA THR A 27 110.33 72.65 53.32
C THR A 27 111.76 72.26 53.66
N THR A 28 112.12 70.99 53.40
CA THR A 28 113.52 70.63 53.12
C THR A 28 113.70 70.65 51.61
N VAL A 29 114.28 71.72 51.07
CA VAL A 29 114.75 71.77 49.68
C VAL A 29 116.16 72.36 49.64
N GLN A 30 117.09 71.47 49.27
CA GLN A 30 118.37 71.71 48.59
C GLN A 30 118.75 73.16 48.26
N LYS A 31 119.92 73.60 48.76
CA LYS A 31 120.81 74.46 47.96
C LYS A 31 122.27 74.23 48.32
N ILE A 32 122.94 73.39 47.55
CA ILE A 32 124.39 73.43 47.41
C ILE A 32 124.67 74.35 46.23
N ASP A 33 125.35 75.47 46.47
CA ASP A 33 126.33 75.97 45.50
C ASP A 33 127.34 76.93 46.15
N ASN A 34 128.51 77.08 45.52
CA ASN A 34 129.65 77.81 46.08
C ASN A 34 129.62 79.30 45.71
N LEU A 35 130.33 80.15 46.48
CA LEU A 35 131.41 81.05 45.96
C LEU A 35 132.02 82.00 47.03
N ARG A 36 133.30 81.76 47.35
CA ARG A 36 134.40 82.74 47.21
C ARG A 36 134.37 84.09 48.00
N GLY A 37 134.55 83.99 49.32
CA GLY A 37 135.79 84.39 50.03
C GLY A 37 136.34 85.83 50.03
N ARG A 38 136.78 86.27 51.22
CA ARG A 38 137.90 87.21 51.56
C ARG A 38 138.04 87.23 53.10
N SER A 39 139.14 87.61 53.76
CA SER A 39 140.60 87.46 53.51
C SER A 39 141.34 88.19 54.65
N HIS A 40 142.34 87.55 55.27
CA HIS A 40 143.33 88.13 56.21
C HIS A 40 142.85 88.86 57.49
N GLN A 41 143.41 88.43 58.63
CA GLN A 41 144.32 89.30 59.38
C GLN A 41 145.51 88.49 59.87
N GLY A 42 146.70 89.09 59.85
CA GLY A 42 147.94 88.46 60.29
C GLY A 42 149.07 89.48 60.34
N SER A 43 149.64 89.67 61.52
CA SER A 43 150.76 90.56 61.87
C SER A 43 151.33 90.09 63.21
N SER A 44 152.60 90.30 63.59
CA SER A 44 153.84 90.54 62.85
C SER A 44 154.99 90.60 63.89
N SER A 45 156.26 90.49 63.45
CA SER A 45 157.48 91.00 64.15
C SER A 45 157.83 90.41 65.56
N SER A 46 159.08 90.40 66.03
CA SER A 46 160.38 90.74 65.43
C SER A 46 161.55 90.03 66.15
N LEU A 47 162.77 90.20 65.62
CA LEU A 47 164.04 89.72 66.18
C LEU A 47 164.81 90.84 66.92
N ASN A 48 165.79 90.45 67.75
CA ASN A 48 166.82 91.27 68.44
C ASN A 48 166.28 92.19 69.56
N SER A 49 167.03 92.59 70.60
CA SER A 49 168.50 92.77 70.74
C SER A 49 169.01 92.50 72.17
N MET A 50 170.34 92.40 72.35
CA MET A 50 171.03 92.61 73.63
C MET A 50 171.12 94.11 74.00
N VAL A 51 171.28 94.45 75.30
CA VAL A 51 172.49 95.11 75.86
C VAL A 51 172.43 95.20 77.41
N SER A 52 173.61 95.28 78.06
CA SER A 52 173.98 95.71 79.45
C SER A 52 173.08 95.40 80.68
N SER A 53 173.57 94.98 81.86
CA SER A 53 174.85 95.17 82.60
C SER A 53 174.86 96.30 83.65
N ASP A 54 174.43 95.95 84.87
CA ASP A 54 175.04 96.26 86.18
C ASP A 54 174.50 95.19 87.18
N GLY A 55 175.06 94.84 88.34
CA GLY A 55 176.27 95.23 89.09
C GLY A 55 176.31 94.43 90.42
N LEU A 56 177.24 94.62 91.36
CA LEU A 56 178.53 95.32 91.37
C LEU A 56 179.32 94.89 92.64
N LYS A 57 180.60 95.30 92.77
CA LYS A 57 181.58 95.06 93.87
C LYS A 57 182.08 93.62 94.10
N GLU A 58 183.30 93.35 94.59
CA GLU A 58 184.60 94.09 94.62
C GLU A 58 185.68 93.12 95.19
N GLU A 59 186.77 92.84 94.44
CA GLU A 59 188.00 92.07 94.80
C GLU A 59 187.94 90.63 95.40
N GLY A 60 188.83 89.73 94.93
CA GLY A 60 189.11 88.39 95.53
C GLY A 60 189.27 87.23 94.51
N PRO A 61 190.35 86.41 94.53
CA PRO A 61 190.64 85.40 93.48
C PRO A 61 190.45 83.90 93.86
N ILE A 62 190.62 82.99 92.87
CA ILE A 62 190.69 81.49 92.93
C ILE A 62 189.29 80.78 92.98
N GLU A 63 188.99 79.62 92.36
CA GLU A 63 189.77 78.60 91.59
C GLU A 63 189.16 78.27 90.19
N ALA A 64 189.25 77.03 89.65
CA ALA A 64 188.81 76.66 88.28
C ALA A 64 188.18 75.25 88.04
N GLU A 65 188.47 74.19 88.81
CA GLU A 65 188.07 72.80 88.45
C GLU A 65 186.57 72.49 88.63
N GLU A 66 185.89 73.07 89.64
CA GLU A 66 184.52 72.67 90.00
C GLU A 66 183.47 72.87 88.89
N PHE A 67 183.63 73.91 88.06
CA PHE A 67 182.71 74.21 86.96
C PHE A 67 182.54 73.04 85.99
N LYS A 68 183.63 72.31 85.72
CA LYS A 68 183.70 71.25 84.71
C LYS A 68 182.78 70.08 85.04
N ARG A 69 182.74 69.67 86.31
CA ARG A 69 181.85 68.61 86.82
C ARG A 69 180.38 69.00 86.74
N ARG A 70 180.06 70.29 86.90
CA ARG A 70 178.69 70.80 86.88
C ARG A 70 178.09 70.80 85.47
N ILE A 71 178.90 71.12 84.45
CA ILE A 71 178.53 70.97 83.03
C ILE A 71 178.19 69.51 82.70
N THR A 72 179.11 68.57 82.93
CA THR A 72 178.88 67.15 82.57
C THR A 72 177.65 66.54 83.23
N LYS A 73 177.31 66.97 84.46
CA LYS A 73 176.09 66.49 85.14
C LYS A 73 174.81 67.05 84.49
N ILE A 74 174.82 68.31 84.07
CA ILE A 74 173.72 68.95 83.33
C ILE A 74 173.51 68.25 81.98
N ASP A 75 174.60 67.93 81.25
CA ASP A 75 174.51 67.21 79.97
C ASP A 75 173.93 65.79 80.15
N GLN A 76 174.30 65.08 81.21
CA GLN A 76 173.73 63.78 81.55
C GLN A 76 172.23 63.86 81.94
N GLU A 77 171.81 64.92 82.65
CA GLU A 77 170.41 65.16 82.97
C GLU A 77 169.59 65.56 81.73
N PHE A 78 170.15 66.34 80.81
CA PHE A 78 169.53 66.63 79.50
C PHE A 78 169.43 65.37 78.64
N THR A 79 170.47 64.56 78.56
CA THR A 79 170.48 63.29 77.81
C THR A 79 169.38 62.35 78.33
N LYS A 80 169.28 62.17 79.66
CA LYS A 80 168.22 61.35 80.27
C LYS A 80 166.82 61.91 80.04
N ARG A 81 166.64 63.24 80.06
CA ARG A 81 165.34 63.88 79.73
C ARG A 81 164.98 63.71 78.25
N LEU A 82 165.96 63.78 77.35
CA LEU A 82 165.77 63.55 75.92
C LEU A 82 165.37 62.08 75.66
N GLU A 83 166.06 61.12 76.26
CA GLU A 83 165.78 59.69 76.14
C GLU A 83 164.43 59.31 76.77
N GLN A 84 164.10 59.87 77.96
CA GLN A 84 162.75 59.75 78.55
C GLN A 84 161.67 60.30 77.61
N LYS A 85 161.89 61.46 76.99
CA LYS A 85 160.95 62.02 76.01
C LYS A 85 160.88 61.16 74.75
N GLU A 86 161.99 60.67 74.22
CA GLU A 86 161.97 59.77 73.06
C GLU A 86 161.18 58.48 73.38
N GLN A 87 161.29 57.96 74.61
CA GLN A 87 160.51 56.81 75.05
C GLN A 87 159.03 57.13 75.29
N GLU A 88 158.67 58.28 75.88
CA GLU A 88 157.28 58.77 75.93
C GLU A 88 156.67 58.88 74.53
N TRP A 89 157.40 59.47 73.58
CA TRP A 89 156.93 59.64 72.20
C TRP A 89 156.80 58.28 71.49
N LYS A 90 157.70 57.32 71.73
CA LYS A 90 157.57 55.92 71.24
C LYS A 90 156.32 55.23 71.80
N GLU A 91 156.00 55.37 73.08
CA GLU A 91 154.76 54.79 73.65
C GLU A 91 153.50 55.53 73.15
N ILE A 92 153.55 56.85 72.94
CA ILE A 92 152.45 57.61 72.33
C ILE A 92 152.21 57.18 70.88
N ILE A 93 153.26 56.86 70.11
CA ILE A 93 153.15 56.32 68.76
C ILE A 93 152.52 54.92 68.81
N LYS A 94 153.07 53.99 69.62
CA LYS A 94 152.49 52.65 69.80
C LYS A 94 151.02 52.67 70.20
N GLU A 95 150.61 53.55 71.10
CA GLU A 95 149.22 53.66 71.54
C GLU A 95 148.32 54.26 70.46
N LYS A 96 148.82 55.21 69.65
CA LYS A 96 148.12 55.69 68.45
C LYS A 96 147.96 54.60 67.41
N ASP A 97 149.00 53.81 67.15
CA ASP A 97 148.98 52.70 66.18
C ASP A 97 148.04 51.58 66.66
N ARG A 98 148.06 51.24 67.96
CA ARG A 98 147.12 50.31 68.59
C ARG A 98 145.67 50.80 68.47
N ARG A 99 145.44 52.10 68.69
CA ARG A 99 144.12 52.72 68.52
C ARG A 99 143.67 52.76 67.07
N LEU A 100 144.58 53.03 66.12
CA LEU A 100 144.30 52.99 64.68
C LEU A 100 143.95 51.57 64.22
N GLN A 101 144.70 50.55 64.68
CA GLN A 101 144.39 49.15 64.39
C GLN A 101 143.04 48.71 64.98
N ASN A 102 142.65 49.22 66.14
CA ASN A 102 141.33 48.95 66.71
C ASN A 102 140.21 49.65 65.92
N LEU A 103 140.38 50.91 65.55
CA LEU A 103 139.44 51.64 64.68
C LEU A 103 139.29 50.98 63.30
N GLU A 104 140.37 50.41 62.75
CA GLU A 104 140.32 49.64 61.50
C GLU A 104 139.51 48.35 61.64
N LYS A 105 139.68 47.61 62.75
CA LYS A 105 138.84 46.43 63.07
C LYS A 105 137.38 46.81 63.26
N GLU A 106 137.10 47.86 64.04
CA GLU A 106 135.74 48.39 64.25
C GLU A 106 135.09 48.80 62.92
N LYS A 107 135.84 49.44 62.03
CA LYS A 107 135.41 49.82 60.67
C LYS A 107 135.12 48.58 59.80
N ASP A 108 135.99 47.57 59.81
CA ASP A 108 135.78 46.33 59.04
C ASP A 108 134.64 45.46 59.62
N GLU A 109 134.44 45.47 60.93
CA GLU A 109 133.32 44.82 61.62
C GLU A 109 132.00 45.55 61.31
N ALA A 110 131.99 46.88 61.30
CA ALA A 110 130.85 47.68 60.84
C ALA A 110 130.51 47.40 59.37
N TYR A 111 131.51 47.29 58.47
CA TYR A 111 131.26 46.90 57.08
C TYR A 111 130.68 45.49 56.95
N LYS A 112 131.14 44.52 57.75
CA LYS A 112 130.54 43.17 57.80
C LYS A 112 129.10 43.19 58.31
N GLN A 113 128.82 43.97 59.35
CA GLN A 113 127.46 44.15 59.87
C GLN A 113 126.55 44.82 58.82
N ILE A 114 127.02 45.85 58.12
CA ILE A 114 126.28 46.50 57.03
C ILE A 114 126.01 45.52 55.88
N SER A 115 126.97 44.67 55.49
CA SER A 115 126.73 43.62 54.48
C SER A 115 125.65 42.64 54.95
N ASN A 116 125.80 42.07 56.15
CA ASN A 116 124.85 41.11 56.71
C ASN A 116 123.43 41.71 56.84
N LEU A 117 123.31 42.98 57.23
CA LEU A 117 122.04 43.70 57.30
C LEU A 117 121.46 43.97 55.91
N LYS A 118 122.29 44.29 54.91
CA LYS A 118 121.87 44.49 53.51
C LYS A 118 121.38 43.17 52.89
N ASP A 119 122.07 42.08 53.13
CA ASP A 119 121.69 40.75 52.63
C ASP A 119 120.42 40.24 53.34
N SER A 120 120.29 40.50 54.65
CA SER A 120 119.05 40.23 55.41
C SER A 120 117.86 41.09 54.94
N LEU A 121 118.08 42.37 54.65
CA LEU A 121 117.07 43.26 54.08
C LEU A 121 116.62 42.76 52.71
N LYS A 122 117.57 42.44 51.82
CA LYS A 122 117.25 41.89 50.49
C LYS A 122 116.46 40.58 50.60
N ASN A 123 116.86 39.67 51.49
CA ASN A 123 116.10 38.44 51.74
C ASN A 123 114.68 38.73 52.25
N SER A 124 114.48 39.78 53.04
CA SER A 124 113.15 40.24 53.47
C SER A 124 112.33 40.83 52.32
N GLU A 125 112.95 41.59 51.42
CA GLU A 125 112.34 42.14 50.21
C GLU A 125 111.93 41.03 49.22
N ASP A 126 112.83 40.08 48.93
CA ASP A 126 112.57 38.91 48.07
C ASP A 126 111.44 38.02 48.64
N MET A 127 111.34 37.88 49.97
CA MET A 127 110.24 37.14 50.63
C MET A 127 108.92 37.92 50.61
N LYS A 128 108.96 39.25 50.82
CA LYS A 128 107.78 40.12 50.67
C LYS A 128 107.23 40.09 49.25
N GLN A 129 108.10 40.12 48.24
CA GLN A 129 107.72 40.03 46.83
C GLN A 129 106.98 38.73 46.53
N LYS A 130 107.51 37.58 46.97
CA LYS A 130 106.82 36.28 46.85
C LYS A 130 105.47 36.25 47.54
N ILE A 131 105.31 36.90 48.70
CA ILE A 131 104.01 37.00 49.39
C ILE A 131 103.00 37.81 48.57
N LEU A 132 103.43 38.90 47.91
CA LEU A 132 102.57 39.67 47.01
C LEU A 132 102.18 38.87 45.76
N GLU A 133 103.14 38.17 45.14
CA GLU A 133 102.89 37.29 43.99
C GLU A 133 101.93 36.14 44.34
N HIS A 134 102.13 35.47 45.49
CA HIS A 134 101.19 34.46 45.97
C HIS A 134 99.79 35.02 46.24
N ARG A 135 99.71 36.27 46.72
CA ARG A 135 98.43 36.95 46.96
C ARG A 135 97.71 37.29 45.65
N GLU A 136 98.37 37.90 44.67
CA GLU A 136 97.76 38.17 43.35
C GLU A 136 97.30 36.86 42.67
N ASN A 137 98.09 35.80 42.77
CA ASN A 137 97.70 34.48 42.25
C ASN A 137 96.47 33.90 42.99
N SER A 138 96.35 34.09 44.31
CA SER A 138 95.14 33.67 45.06
C SER A 138 93.91 34.47 44.61
N GLU A 139 94.02 35.81 44.55
CA GLU A 139 92.91 36.69 44.16
C GLU A 139 92.46 36.42 42.70
N GLN A 140 93.39 36.07 41.80
CA GLN A 140 93.07 35.59 40.44
C GLN A 140 92.35 34.24 40.43
N ILE A 141 92.83 33.26 41.22
CA ILE A 141 92.20 31.93 41.33
C ILE A 141 90.79 32.05 41.92
N GLU A 142 90.59 32.84 42.97
CA GLU A 142 89.29 33.10 43.60
C GLU A 142 88.32 33.81 42.63
N SER A 143 88.82 34.72 41.80
CA SER A 143 88.04 35.37 40.73
C SER A 143 87.57 34.37 39.67
N LEU A 144 88.47 33.52 39.18
CA LEU A 144 88.15 32.46 38.21
C LEU A 144 87.19 31.42 38.80
N GLN A 145 87.41 30.98 40.04
CA GLN A 145 86.51 30.06 40.74
C GLN A 145 85.10 30.67 40.91
N SER A 146 85.02 31.96 41.24
CA SER A 146 83.74 32.68 41.34
C SER A 146 83.03 32.79 39.99
N GLN A 147 83.78 33.03 38.90
CA GLN A 147 83.24 33.07 37.55
C GLN A 147 82.72 31.70 37.08
N GLU A 148 83.49 30.62 37.27
CA GLU A 148 83.05 29.27 36.92
C GLU A 148 81.89 28.79 37.78
N LEU A 149 81.89 29.08 39.09
CA LEU A 149 80.75 28.78 39.97
C LEU A 149 79.47 29.51 39.51
N SER A 150 79.59 30.75 39.03
CA SER A 150 78.47 31.50 38.45
C SER A 150 77.97 30.87 37.14
N LYS A 151 78.86 30.41 36.25
CA LYS A 151 78.49 29.68 35.02
C LYS A 151 77.81 28.35 35.33
N VAL A 152 78.37 27.55 36.24
CA VAL A 152 77.77 26.27 36.67
C VAL A 152 76.40 26.49 37.29
N LYS A 153 76.23 27.50 38.16
CA LYS A 153 74.94 27.85 38.75
C LYS A 153 73.90 28.25 37.69
N GLN A 154 74.30 29.01 36.66
CA GLN A 154 73.41 29.36 35.55
C GLN A 154 73.00 28.12 34.74
N LEU A 155 73.95 27.26 34.38
CA LEU A 155 73.69 26.03 33.64
C LEU A 155 72.77 25.05 34.41
N VAL A 156 72.94 24.93 35.74
CA VAL A 156 72.04 24.12 36.58
C VAL A 156 70.62 24.69 36.56
N LEU A 157 70.46 26.01 36.73
CA LEU A 157 69.14 26.67 36.72
C LEU A 157 68.44 26.52 35.35
N GLU A 158 69.19 26.63 34.25
CA GLU A 158 68.69 26.36 32.90
C GLU A 158 68.28 24.89 32.71
N LYS A 159 69.02 23.92 33.28
CA LYS A 159 68.66 22.50 33.23
C LYS A 159 67.47 22.14 34.12
N ASP A 160 67.34 22.73 35.30
CA ASP A 160 66.16 22.58 36.15
C ASP A 160 64.91 23.13 35.46
N LYS A 161 65.04 24.27 34.76
CA LYS A 161 63.97 24.82 33.92
C LYS A 161 63.62 23.86 32.77
N GLU A 162 64.61 23.38 32.01
CA GLU A 162 64.40 22.44 30.90
C GLU A 162 63.73 21.12 31.38
N LEU A 163 64.12 20.61 32.55
CA LEU A 163 63.51 19.44 33.18
C LEU A 163 62.07 19.72 33.62
N SER A 164 61.78 20.91 34.17
CA SER A 164 60.42 21.33 34.54
C SER A 164 59.50 21.43 33.33
N GLU A 165 59.96 22.07 32.25
CA GLU A 165 59.24 22.19 30.98
C GLU A 165 58.96 20.81 30.35
N LYS A 166 59.97 19.93 30.32
CA LYS A 166 59.81 18.53 29.87
C LYS A 166 58.86 17.71 30.76
N SER A 167 58.89 17.92 32.08
CA SER A 167 57.96 17.27 33.02
C SER A 167 56.52 17.72 32.80
N SER A 168 56.31 19.00 32.49
CA SER A 168 55.00 19.55 32.14
C SER A 168 54.49 18.97 30.81
N ALA A 169 55.31 18.99 29.76
CA ALA A 169 54.96 18.42 28.45
C ALA A 169 54.66 16.91 28.53
N LEU A 170 55.40 16.15 29.35
CA LEU A 170 55.15 14.72 29.57
C LEU A 170 53.82 14.47 30.30
N LYS A 171 53.44 15.31 31.28
CA LYS A 171 52.13 15.24 31.94
C LYS A 171 50.99 15.57 30.99
N GLU A 172 51.18 16.54 30.09
CA GLU A 172 50.19 16.85 29.07
C GLU A 172 50.04 15.70 28.06
N ALA A 173 51.14 15.20 27.50
CA ALA A 173 51.13 14.10 26.54
C ALA A 173 50.51 12.81 27.12
N THR A 174 50.78 12.49 28.39
CA THR A 174 50.13 11.35 29.07
C THR A 174 48.63 11.59 29.32
N SER A 175 48.21 12.81 29.64
CA SER A 175 46.78 13.17 29.70
C SER A 175 46.08 13.06 28.34
N GLN A 176 46.73 13.49 27.25
CA GLN A 176 46.21 13.34 25.90
C GLN A 176 46.11 11.86 25.49
N LEU A 177 47.12 11.03 25.79
CA LEU A 177 47.08 9.59 25.54
C LEU A 177 45.94 8.89 26.29
N GLU A 178 45.64 9.28 27.53
CA GLU A 178 44.55 8.65 28.30
C GLU A 178 43.16 9.09 27.81
N LYS A 179 43.02 10.33 27.32
CA LYS A 179 41.82 10.77 26.57
C LYS A 179 41.63 9.95 25.28
N LEU A 180 42.70 9.71 24.52
CA LEU A 180 42.64 8.89 23.31
C LEU A 180 42.34 7.41 23.60
N ARG A 181 42.86 6.85 24.72
CA ARG A 181 42.55 5.48 25.17
C ARG A 181 41.10 5.30 25.59
N SER A 182 40.55 6.24 26.36
CA SER A 182 39.15 6.22 26.78
C SER A 182 38.21 6.41 25.59
N GLU A 183 38.54 7.29 24.65
CA GLU A 183 37.81 7.46 23.39
C GLU A 183 37.88 6.21 22.49
N LEU A 184 39.06 5.59 22.31
CA LEU A 184 39.21 4.33 21.57
C LEU A 184 38.43 3.17 22.23
N SER A 185 38.35 3.16 23.57
CA SER A 185 37.52 2.21 24.31
C SER A 185 36.02 2.48 24.15
N ARG A 186 35.62 3.75 24.04
CA ARG A 186 34.24 4.16 23.73
C ARG A 186 33.84 3.75 22.31
N LEU A 187 34.73 3.96 21.34
CA LEU A 187 34.53 3.59 19.93
C LEU A 187 34.43 2.07 19.74
N ARG A 188 35.28 1.27 20.39
CA ARG A 188 35.18 -0.20 20.36
C ARG A 188 33.83 -0.73 20.87
N ARG A 189 33.27 -0.15 21.92
CA ARG A 189 31.93 -0.49 22.41
C ARG A 189 30.82 -0.09 21.42
N GLN A 190 31.02 0.97 20.64
CA GLN A 190 30.08 1.33 19.56
C GLN A 190 30.22 0.38 18.36
N GLU A 191 31.42 -0.06 18.03
CA GLU A 191 31.68 -1.08 16.99
C GLU A 191 31.04 -2.43 17.35
N GLU A 192 31.18 -2.87 18.61
CA GLU A 192 30.52 -4.05 19.19
C GLU A 192 28.98 -3.96 19.05
N VAL A 193 28.37 -2.88 19.55
CA VAL A 193 26.90 -2.66 19.45
C VAL A 193 26.43 -2.52 17.99
N LEU A 194 27.25 -1.93 17.11
CA LEU A 194 26.92 -1.87 15.68
C LEU A 194 26.99 -3.26 15.01
N SER A 195 27.90 -4.14 15.44
CA SER A 195 27.94 -5.54 15.00
C SER A 195 26.69 -6.31 15.44
N ASP A 196 26.30 -6.18 16.72
CA ASP A 196 25.08 -6.80 17.25
C ASP A 196 23.83 -6.33 16.47
N VAL A 197 23.68 -5.02 16.25
CA VAL A 197 22.57 -4.45 15.46
C VAL A 197 22.62 -4.94 14.01
N GLN A 198 23.81 -5.09 13.41
CA GLN A 198 23.94 -5.62 12.06
C GLN A 198 23.52 -7.09 11.98
N ASP A 199 23.86 -7.91 12.98
CA ASP A 199 23.47 -9.33 13.01
C ASP A 199 21.98 -9.52 13.34
N VAL A 200 21.41 -8.73 14.24
CA VAL A 200 19.94 -8.66 14.45
C VAL A 200 19.25 -8.33 13.11
N SER A 201 19.67 -7.26 12.43
CA SER A 201 19.09 -6.86 11.14
C SER A 201 19.24 -7.95 10.05
N LYS A 202 20.36 -8.68 10.00
CA LYS A 202 20.53 -9.87 9.14
C LYS A 202 19.55 -10.99 9.50
N THR A 203 19.26 -11.23 10.78
CA THR A 203 18.29 -12.25 11.19
C THR A 203 16.85 -11.85 10.89
N GLU A 204 16.47 -10.60 11.15
CA GLU A 204 15.16 -10.05 10.81
C GLU A 204 14.92 -10.12 9.29
N SER A 205 15.90 -9.71 8.48
CA SER A 205 15.85 -9.81 7.02
C SER A 205 15.60 -11.24 6.54
N LYS A 206 16.28 -12.24 7.14
CA LYS A 206 16.06 -13.67 6.83
C LYS A 206 14.68 -14.18 7.26
N VAL A 207 14.12 -13.65 8.34
CA VAL A 207 12.76 -13.98 8.79
C VAL A 207 11.71 -13.35 7.86
N ILE A 208 11.89 -12.09 7.49
CA ILE A 208 11.03 -11.38 6.53
C ILE A 208 11.06 -12.09 5.17
N GLN A 209 12.24 -12.48 4.66
CA GLN A 209 12.37 -13.24 3.42
C GLN A 209 11.60 -14.57 3.48
N LYS A 210 11.79 -15.38 4.52
CA LYS A 210 11.05 -16.65 4.67
C LYS A 210 9.54 -16.47 4.80
N ASN A 211 9.10 -15.36 5.42
CA ASN A 211 7.68 -15.02 5.51
C ASN A 211 7.12 -14.61 4.14
N LEU A 212 7.89 -13.86 3.34
CA LEU A 212 7.54 -13.51 1.96
C LEU A 212 7.41 -14.77 1.08
N GLU A 213 8.43 -15.63 1.06
CA GLU A 213 8.43 -16.91 0.32
C GLU A 213 7.23 -17.80 0.69
N ASN A 214 6.83 -17.81 1.96
CA ASN A 214 5.66 -18.53 2.47
C ASN A 214 4.33 -17.89 2.03
N VAL A 215 4.25 -16.56 1.98
CA VAL A 215 3.08 -15.82 1.47
C VAL A 215 2.94 -16.00 -0.04
N GLU A 216 4.03 -15.89 -0.81
CA GLU A 216 4.07 -16.15 -2.26
C GLU A 216 3.66 -17.60 -2.56
N SER A 217 4.17 -18.58 -1.80
CA SER A 217 3.75 -19.99 -1.93
C SER A 217 2.27 -20.24 -1.58
N LYS A 218 1.63 -19.38 -0.77
CA LYS A 218 0.19 -19.43 -0.49
C LYS A 218 -0.63 -18.73 -1.56
N LEU A 219 -0.15 -17.59 -2.05
CA LEU A 219 -0.75 -16.83 -3.15
C LEU A 219 -0.84 -17.71 -4.41
N GLY A 220 0.29 -18.28 -4.85
CA GLY A 220 0.33 -19.15 -6.02
C GLY A 220 -0.62 -20.36 -5.92
N LYS A 221 -0.79 -20.95 -4.72
CA LYS A 221 -1.77 -22.04 -4.49
C LYS A 221 -3.22 -21.54 -4.63
N SER A 222 -3.52 -20.33 -4.20
CA SER A 222 -4.84 -19.72 -4.34
C SER A 222 -5.13 -19.28 -5.79
N GLU A 223 -4.12 -18.80 -6.51
CA GLU A 223 -4.20 -18.51 -7.95
C GLU A 223 -4.46 -19.79 -8.77
N ASP A 224 -3.77 -20.88 -8.42
CA ASP A 224 -4.00 -22.23 -8.94
C ASP A 224 -5.44 -22.71 -8.71
N GLU A 225 -6.00 -22.46 -7.53
CA GLU A 225 -7.37 -22.81 -7.17
C GLU A 225 -8.39 -21.95 -7.92
N ILE A 226 -8.17 -20.63 -8.01
CA ILE A 226 -8.97 -19.70 -8.82
C ILE A 226 -8.94 -20.11 -10.30
N SER A 227 -7.80 -20.55 -10.82
CA SER A 227 -7.65 -21.06 -12.19
C SER A 227 -8.49 -22.32 -12.43
N LYS A 228 -8.43 -23.29 -11.50
CA LYS A 228 -9.25 -24.52 -11.54
C LYS A 228 -10.76 -24.22 -11.43
N LEU A 229 -11.15 -23.27 -10.57
CA LEU A 229 -12.55 -22.84 -10.42
C LEU A 229 -13.05 -22.11 -11.66
N ARG A 230 -12.25 -21.25 -12.30
CA ARG A 230 -12.56 -20.61 -13.59
C ARG A 230 -12.77 -21.63 -14.69
N SER A 231 -11.80 -22.54 -14.89
CA SER A 231 -11.94 -23.60 -15.89
C SER A 231 -13.17 -24.49 -15.65
N THR A 232 -13.51 -24.76 -14.39
CA THR A 232 -14.74 -25.47 -14.02
C THR A 232 -16.00 -24.66 -14.36
N LEU A 233 -16.00 -23.35 -14.16
CA LEU A 233 -17.10 -22.45 -14.54
C LEU A 233 -17.26 -22.38 -16.06
N ASP A 234 -16.18 -22.20 -16.82
CA ASP A 234 -16.20 -22.16 -18.29
C ASP A 234 -16.80 -23.45 -18.89
N LEU A 235 -16.46 -24.61 -18.30
CA LEU A 235 -17.07 -25.90 -18.64
C LEU A 235 -18.57 -25.96 -18.28
N LYS A 236 -18.96 -25.42 -17.11
CA LYS A 236 -20.38 -25.37 -16.71
C LYS A 236 -21.19 -24.46 -17.62
N ASP A 237 -20.72 -23.27 -17.94
CA ASP A 237 -21.38 -22.35 -18.87
C ASP A 237 -21.46 -22.95 -20.28
N SER A 238 -20.42 -23.64 -20.74
CA SER A 238 -20.46 -24.41 -21.99
C SER A 238 -21.57 -25.48 -21.98
N THR A 239 -21.70 -26.26 -20.90
CA THR A 239 -22.80 -27.24 -20.78
C THR A 239 -24.17 -26.57 -20.65
N ASN A 240 -24.28 -25.43 -19.94
CA ASN A 240 -25.53 -24.70 -19.74
C ASN A 240 -26.02 -24.06 -21.05
N ASN A 241 -25.12 -23.53 -21.86
CA ASN A 241 -25.41 -23.05 -23.22
C ASN A 241 -25.89 -24.20 -24.12
N SER A 242 -25.24 -25.37 -24.07
CA SER A 242 -25.69 -26.56 -24.82
C SER A 242 -27.07 -27.05 -24.37
N LEU A 243 -27.37 -27.04 -23.06
CA LEU A 243 -28.68 -27.41 -22.51
C LEU A 243 -29.75 -26.38 -22.89
N THR A 244 -29.41 -25.10 -22.90
CA THR A 244 -30.32 -24.02 -23.33
C THR A 244 -30.68 -24.18 -24.82
N GLN A 245 -29.72 -24.56 -25.66
CA GLN A 245 -29.98 -24.85 -27.08
C GLN A 245 -30.86 -26.08 -27.30
N THR A 246 -30.68 -27.18 -26.53
CA THR A 246 -31.57 -28.34 -26.63
C THR A 246 -32.96 -28.07 -26.05
N ILE A 247 -33.09 -27.28 -24.99
CA ILE A 247 -34.40 -26.81 -24.47
C ILE A 247 -35.12 -26.00 -25.54
N ALA A 248 -34.50 -24.96 -26.11
CA ALA A 248 -35.11 -24.11 -27.13
C ALA A 248 -35.53 -24.91 -28.38
N ARG A 249 -34.76 -25.95 -28.75
CA ARG A 249 -35.15 -26.89 -29.81
C ARG A 249 -36.37 -27.73 -29.41
N LEU A 250 -36.38 -28.34 -28.23
CA LEU A 250 -37.51 -29.15 -27.75
C LEU A 250 -38.78 -28.31 -27.58
N GLU A 251 -38.68 -27.04 -27.20
CA GLU A 251 -39.81 -26.10 -27.15
C GLU A 251 -40.37 -25.79 -28.54
N LYS A 252 -39.50 -25.60 -29.55
CA LYS A 252 -39.91 -25.46 -30.96
C LYS A 252 -40.58 -26.73 -31.48
N ASP A 253 -39.94 -27.89 -31.31
CA ASP A 253 -40.43 -29.18 -31.81
C ASP A 253 -41.79 -29.52 -31.13
N LEU A 254 -41.97 -29.21 -29.85
CA LEU A 254 -43.25 -29.31 -29.12
C LEU A 254 -44.30 -28.29 -29.60
N GLY A 255 -43.89 -27.10 -30.03
CA GLY A 255 -44.78 -26.10 -30.63
C GLY A 255 -45.32 -26.55 -31.99
N GLU A 256 -44.45 -27.12 -32.83
CA GLU A 256 -44.80 -27.69 -34.13
C GLU A 256 -45.73 -28.90 -33.96
N GLU A 257 -45.45 -29.79 -33.01
CA GLU A 257 -46.33 -30.95 -32.77
C GLU A 257 -47.70 -30.56 -32.19
N LYS A 258 -47.78 -29.52 -31.35
CA LYS A 258 -49.07 -28.95 -30.92
C LYS A 258 -49.86 -28.36 -32.10
N ALA A 259 -49.19 -27.73 -33.06
CA ALA A 259 -49.83 -27.22 -34.27
C ALA A 259 -50.32 -28.35 -35.18
N ASN A 260 -49.52 -29.41 -35.36
CA ASN A 260 -49.89 -30.63 -36.07
C ASN A 260 -51.12 -31.30 -35.43
N SER A 261 -51.08 -31.53 -34.12
CA SER A 261 -52.16 -32.13 -33.34
C SER A 261 -53.48 -31.34 -33.47
N LEU A 262 -53.42 -30.01 -33.37
CA LEU A 262 -54.58 -29.14 -33.60
C LEU A 262 -55.11 -29.21 -35.04
N ASN A 263 -54.22 -29.34 -36.04
CA ASN A 263 -54.63 -29.47 -37.45
C ASN A 263 -55.26 -30.84 -37.74
N VAL A 264 -54.74 -31.91 -37.14
CA VAL A 264 -55.35 -33.25 -37.16
C VAL A 264 -56.71 -33.22 -36.47
N GLN A 265 -56.86 -32.56 -35.32
CA GLN A 265 -58.13 -32.42 -34.62
C GLN A 265 -59.18 -31.65 -35.43
N LYS A 266 -58.78 -30.56 -36.10
CA LYS A 266 -59.63 -29.81 -37.05
C LYS A 266 -60.04 -30.66 -38.25
N THR A 267 -59.12 -31.45 -38.79
CA THR A 267 -59.39 -32.35 -39.92
C THR A 267 -60.34 -33.48 -39.51
N LEU A 268 -60.13 -34.08 -38.35
CA LEU A 268 -60.99 -35.13 -37.78
C LEU A 268 -62.40 -34.62 -37.48
N THR A 269 -62.55 -33.43 -36.91
CA THR A 269 -63.87 -32.83 -36.68
C THR A 269 -64.59 -32.48 -37.97
N ARG A 270 -63.89 -31.96 -38.99
CA ARG A 270 -64.45 -31.76 -40.34
C ARG A 270 -64.92 -33.06 -40.99
N VAL A 271 -64.07 -34.10 -41.01
CA VAL A 271 -64.43 -35.41 -41.59
C VAL A 271 -65.57 -36.07 -40.80
N THR A 272 -65.66 -35.83 -39.49
CA THR A 272 -66.77 -36.31 -38.66
C THR A 272 -68.08 -35.60 -38.95
N SER A 273 -68.08 -34.27 -39.16
CA SER A 273 -69.30 -33.55 -39.55
C SER A 273 -69.74 -33.88 -40.97
N GLU A 274 -68.80 -34.04 -41.91
CA GLU A 274 -69.05 -34.51 -43.28
C GLU A 274 -69.65 -35.94 -43.28
N LYS A 275 -69.08 -36.86 -42.51
CA LYS A 275 -69.64 -38.21 -42.28
C LYS A 275 -71.06 -38.14 -41.72
N ASN A 276 -71.30 -37.30 -40.71
CA ASN A 276 -72.62 -37.21 -40.07
C ASN A 276 -73.67 -36.59 -41.01
N ALA A 277 -73.29 -35.60 -41.82
CA ALA A 277 -74.15 -35.06 -42.87
C ALA A 277 -74.45 -36.11 -43.96
N ALA A 278 -73.46 -36.91 -44.36
CA ALA A 278 -73.66 -38.02 -45.30
C ALA A 278 -74.56 -39.13 -44.73
N LEU A 279 -74.45 -39.43 -43.42
CA LEU A 279 -75.34 -40.37 -42.74
C LEU A 279 -76.79 -39.87 -42.66
N LEU A 280 -76.99 -38.59 -42.32
CA LEU A 280 -78.32 -37.96 -42.34
C LEU A 280 -78.92 -38.00 -43.75
N ARG A 281 -78.14 -37.66 -44.78
CA ARG A 281 -78.58 -37.71 -46.18
C ARG A 281 -78.88 -39.14 -46.65
N ASN A 282 -78.12 -40.14 -46.21
CA ASN A 282 -78.44 -41.55 -46.47
C ASN A 282 -79.73 -42.00 -45.77
N ALA A 283 -79.98 -41.54 -44.54
CA ALA A 283 -81.23 -41.82 -43.83
C ALA A 283 -82.43 -41.17 -44.54
N GLU A 284 -82.30 -39.92 -44.97
CA GLU A 284 -83.30 -39.19 -45.76
C GLU A 284 -83.58 -39.87 -47.11
N ILE A 285 -82.55 -40.25 -47.86
CA ILE A 285 -82.68 -41.01 -49.12
C ILE A 285 -83.35 -42.38 -48.87
N SER A 286 -83.00 -43.08 -47.78
CA SER A 286 -83.62 -44.36 -47.41
C SER A 286 -85.11 -44.20 -47.08
N GLN A 287 -85.48 -43.13 -46.38
CA GLN A 287 -86.86 -42.79 -46.08
C GLN A 287 -87.64 -42.43 -47.36
N GLN A 288 -87.07 -41.62 -48.24
CA GLN A 288 -87.65 -41.30 -49.55
C GLN A 288 -87.84 -42.57 -50.41
N MET A 289 -86.85 -43.47 -50.43
CA MET A 289 -86.94 -44.74 -51.15
C MET A 289 -88.06 -45.64 -50.60
N GLU A 290 -88.19 -45.78 -49.28
CA GLU A 290 -89.27 -46.61 -48.70
C GLU A 290 -90.66 -45.99 -48.90
N MET A 291 -90.79 -44.65 -48.88
CA MET A 291 -92.04 -43.96 -49.25
C MET A 291 -92.41 -44.21 -50.72
N VAL A 292 -91.46 -44.06 -51.65
CA VAL A 292 -91.67 -44.37 -53.09
C VAL A 292 -92.02 -45.85 -53.27
N LYS A 293 -91.40 -46.75 -52.50
CA LYS A 293 -91.70 -48.19 -52.54
C LYS A 293 -93.05 -48.54 -51.92
N GLN A 294 -93.55 -47.78 -50.94
CA GLN A 294 -94.92 -47.91 -50.44
C GLN A 294 -95.93 -47.43 -51.48
N GLU A 295 -95.70 -46.28 -52.12
CA GLU A 295 -96.56 -45.78 -53.21
C GLU A 295 -96.56 -46.73 -54.42
N MET A 296 -95.40 -47.29 -54.80
CA MET A 296 -95.28 -48.33 -55.82
C MET A 296 -96.13 -49.56 -55.48
N ARG A 297 -96.04 -50.09 -54.26
CA ARG A 297 -96.90 -51.22 -53.81
C ARG A 297 -98.37 -50.87 -53.77
N ARG A 298 -98.73 -49.60 -53.50
CA ARG A 298 -100.12 -49.14 -53.59
C ARG A 298 -100.59 -49.10 -55.04
N GLN A 299 -99.78 -48.59 -55.97
CA GLN A 299 -100.07 -48.57 -57.40
C GLN A 299 -100.10 -49.98 -58.02
N GLU A 300 -99.29 -50.92 -57.52
CA GLU A 300 -99.37 -52.34 -57.85
C GLU A 300 -100.72 -52.94 -57.38
N SER A 301 -101.20 -52.59 -56.19
CA SER A 301 -102.53 -52.98 -55.72
C SER A 301 -103.65 -52.34 -56.55
N ASP A 302 -103.63 -51.01 -56.72
CA ASP A 302 -104.58 -50.24 -57.53
C ASP A 302 -104.65 -50.81 -58.97
N MET A 303 -103.52 -51.28 -59.52
CA MET A 303 -103.44 -51.93 -60.84
C MET A 303 -103.92 -53.39 -60.84
N ASN A 304 -103.67 -54.17 -59.79
CA ASN A 304 -104.21 -55.53 -59.65
C ASN A 304 -105.74 -55.51 -59.54
N ASP A 305 -106.30 -54.58 -58.74
CA ASP A 305 -107.75 -54.38 -58.61
C ASP A 305 -108.38 -54.00 -59.96
N LEU A 306 -107.69 -53.18 -60.77
CA LEU A 306 -108.10 -52.87 -62.14
C LEU A 306 -108.00 -54.08 -63.09
N ILE A 307 -106.98 -54.93 -62.96
CA ILE A 307 -106.83 -56.17 -63.74
C ILE A 307 -107.95 -57.17 -63.38
N GLU A 308 -108.26 -57.36 -62.10
CA GLU A 308 -109.40 -58.18 -61.66
C GLU A 308 -110.72 -57.60 -62.18
N LYS A 309 -110.88 -56.28 -62.17
CA LYS A 309 -112.07 -55.62 -62.71
C LYS A 309 -112.20 -55.77 -64.23
N ILE A 310 -111.10 -55.72 -64.98
CA ILE A 310 -111.07 -56.01 -66.42
C ILE A 310 -111.45 -57.49 -66.65
N THR A 311 -110.83 -58.43 -65.93
CA THR A 311 -111.13 -59.86 -66.02
C THR A 311 -112.61 -60.16 -65.77
N SER A 312 -113.22 -59.49 -64.78
CA SER A 312 -114.65 -59.58 -64.51
C SER A 312 -115.52 -59.06 -65.67
N LEU A 313 -115.11 -57.99 -66.34
CA LEU A 313 -115.84 -57.41 -67.48
C LEU A 313 -115.63 -58.22 -68.78
N GLU A 314 -114.49 -58.87 -68.95
CA GLU A 314 -114.23 -59.82 -70.03
C GLU A 314 -115.09 -61.08 -69.86
N GLN A 315 -115.21 -61.62 -68.64
CA GLN A 315 -116.11 -62.73 -68.34
C GLN A 315 -117.58 -62.34 -68.52
N GLU A 316 -117.99 -61.12 -68.16
CA GLU A 316 -119.33 -60.61 -68.42
C GLU A 316 -119.62 -60.49 -69.93
N ASN A 317 -118.64 -60.04 -70.73
CA ASN A 317 -118.74 -60.02 -72.19
C ASN A 317 -118.82 -61.43 -72.80
N LEU A 318 -118.08 -62.41 -72.27
CA LEU A 318 -118.18 -63.82 -72.69
C LEU A 318 -119.60 -64.37 -72.44
N ASN A 319 -120.15 -64.14 -71.24
CA ASN A 319 -121.51 -64.54 -70.89
C ASN A 319 -122.55 -63.87 -71.82
N LEU A 320 -122.40 -62.56 -72.10
CA LEU A 320 -123.23 -61.84 -73.07
C LEU A 320 -123.12 -62.41 -74.49
N HIS A 321 -121.93 -62.83 -74.91
CA HIS A 321 -121.72 -63.44 -76.22
C HIS A 321 -122.34 -64.85 -76.31
N GLU A 322 -122.38 -65.59 -75.20
CA GLU A 322 -123.05 -66.89 -75.10
C GLU A 322 -124.58 -66.73 -75.14
N VAL A 323 -125.15 -65.78 -74.39
CA VAL A 323 -126.58 -65.40 -74.49
C VAL A 323 -126.96 -65.01 -75.93
N LYS A 324 -126.13 -64.22 -76.60
CA LYS A 324 -126.33 -63.81 -78.00
C LYS A 324 -126.24 -64.97 -79.00
N ASN A 325 -125.46 -66.01 -78.69
CA ASN A 325 -125.40 -67.24 -79.49
C ASN A 325 -126.68 -68.08 -79.30
N ILE A 326 -127.19 -68.17 -78.07
CA ILE A 326 -128.50 -68.80 -77.77
C ILE A 326 -129.64 -68.05 -78.48
N GLU A 327 -129.61 -66.71 -78.49
CA GLU A 327 -130.55 -65.87 -79.22
C GLU A 327 -130.50 -66.15 -80.73
N GLN A 328 -129.32 -66.30 -81.34
CA GLN A 328 -129.20 -66.70 -82.75
C GLN A 328 -129.76 -68.10 -83.02
N GLN A 329 -129.52 -69.06 -82.14
CA GLN A 329 -130.08 -70.42 -82.27
C GLN A 329 -131.60 -70.43 -82.17
N LEU A 330 -132.19 -69.63 -81.27
CA LEU A 330 -133.65 -69.46 -81.16
C LEU A 330 -134.24 -68.79 -82.40
N ASN A 331 -133.60 -67.76 -82.94
CA ASN A 331 -134.04 -67.11 -84.18
C ASN A 331 -133.96 -68.07 -85.40
N SER A 332 -132.93 -68.93 -85.48
CA SER A 332 -132.90 -70.02 -86.47
C SER A 332 -134.08 -70.98 -86.28
N LYS A 333 -134.36 -71.38 -85.03
CA LYS A 333 -135.46 -72.29 -84.69
C LYS A 333 -136.84 -71.74 -85.08
N ILE A 334 -137.05 -70.44 -84.89
CA ILE A 334 -138.27 -69.74 -85.30
C ILE A 334 -138.40 -69.80 -86.83
N ARG A 335 -137.35 -69.44 -87.56
CA ARG A 335 -137.33 -69.47 -89.02
C ARG A 335 -137.58 -70.87 -89.60
N ASP A 336 -136.96 -71.90 -89.04
CA ASP A 336 -137.19 -73.30 -89.42
C ASP A 336 -138.67 -73.73 -89.24
N LEU A 337 -139.36 -73.15 -88.26
CA LEU A 337 -140.80 -73.39 -88.00
C LEU A 337 -141.70 -72.56 -88.93
N GLU A 338 -141.33 -71.32 -89.23
CA GLU A 338 -142.01 -70.46 -90.20
C GLU A 338 -141.98 -71.07 -91.61
N ASP A 339 -140.81 -71.55 -92.06
CA ASP A 339 -140.65 -72.22 -93.36
C ASP A 339 -141.45 -73.54 -93.42
N GLN A 340 -141.48 -74.33 -92.34
CA GLN A 340 -142.36 -75.50 -92.24
C GLN A 340 -143.84 -75.13 -92.32
N VAL A 341 -144.28 -74.04 -91.67
CA VAL A 341 -145.66 -73.55 -91.77
C VAL A 341 -145.98 -73.07 -93.20
N ALA A 342 -145.03 -72.41 -93.88
CA ALA A 342 -145.18 -72.01 -95.28
C ALA A 342 -145.33 -73.23 -96.21
N GLU A 343 -144.49 -74.26 -96.05
CA GLU A 343 -144.52 -75.49 -96.85
C GLU A 343 -145.80 -76.31 -96.60
N LYS A 344 -146.25 -76.42 -95.35
CA LYS A 344 -147.55 -77.04 -94.99
C LYS A 344 -148.70 -76.30 -95.66
N ASN A 345 -148.71 -74.97 -95.64
CA ASN A 345 -149.72 -74.16 -96.32
C ASN A 345 -149.68 -74.32 -97.85
N GLN A 346 -148.49 -74.42 -98.45
CA GLN A 346 -148.32 -74.67 -99.88
C GLN A 346 -148.81 -76.07 -100.29
N THR A 347 -148.57 -77.07 -99.42
CA THR A 347 -149.09 -78.44 -99.57
C THR A 347 -150.62 -78.45 -99.49
N ILE A 348 -151.21 -77.73 -98.52
CA ILE A 348 -152.66 -77.58 -98.36
C ILE A 348 -153.29 -76.95 -99.62
N LYS A 349 -152.73 -75.86 -100.16
CA LYS A 349 -153.18 -75.25 -101.42
C LYS A 349 -153.14 -76.25 -102.59
N THR A 350 -152.06 -77.03 -102.69
CA THR A 350 -151.87 -78.01 -103.78
C THR A 350 -152.87 -79.16 -103.69
N LEU A 351 -153.15 -79.66 -102.48
CA LEU A 351 -154.16 -80.69 -102.23
C LEU A 351 -155.58 -80.15 -102.46
N GLN A 352 -155.87 -78.91 -102.06
CA GLN A 352 -157.15 -78.24 -102.33
C GLN A 352 -157.40 -78.08 -103.84
N LEU A 353 -156.38 -77.70 -104.62
CA LEU A 353 -156.48 -77.56 -106.07
C LEU A 353 -156.80 -78.92 -106.75
N ARG A 354 -156.07 -79.99 -106.38
CA ARG A 354 -156.38 -81.36 -106.83
C ARG A 354 -157.78 -81.82 -106.44
N LEU A 355 -158.28 -81.43 -105.25
CA LEU A 355 -159.64 -81.76 -104.82
C LEU A 355 -160.70 -81.10 -105.70
N VAL A 356 -160.46 -79.87 -106.16
CA VAL A 356 -161.36 -79.12 -107.04
C VAL A 356 -161.42 -79.76 -108.44
N ASP A 357 -160.29 -80.12 -109.02
CA ASP A 357 -160.27 -80.75 -110.35
C ASP A 357 -160.94 -82.13 -110.35
N LEU A 358 -160.70 -82.96 -109.32
CA LEU A 358 -161.40 -84.25 -109.18
C LEU A 358 -162.90 -84.06 -108.90
N LYS A 359 -163.30 -83.05 -108.12
CA LYS A 359 -164.73 -82.68 -107.98
C LYS A 359 -165.38 -82.28 -109.31
N LYS A 360 -164.62 -81.73 -110.25
CA LYS A 360 -165.16 -81.35 -111.57
C LYS A 360 -165.48 -82.55 -112.46
N THR A 361 -164.77 -83.67 -112.26
CA THR A 361 -165.08 -84.96 -112.92
C THR A 361 -166.16 -85.76 -112.19
N LEU A 362 -166.26 -85.64 -110.86
CA LEU A 362 -167.14 -86.48 -110.02
C LEU A 362 -168.29 -85.76 -109.30
N GLN A 363 -168.58 -84.49 -109.61
CA GLN A 363 -169.88 -83.86 -109.31
C GLN A 363 -170.73 -83.55 -110.56
N GLN A 364 -170.51 -84.31 -111.64
CA GLN A 364 -171.65 -84.78 -112.45
C GLN A 364 -172.44 -85.89 -111.73
N GLU A 365 -171.93 -86.41 -110.59
CA GLU A 365 -172.73 -87.10 -109.56
C GLU A 365 -172.82 -86.25 -108.27
N LEU A 366 -174.03 -85.74 -107.99
CA LEU A 366 -174.53 -85.31 -106.66
C LEU A 366 -173.75 -84.23 -105.85
N ARG A 367 -174.15 -82.97 -106.06
CA ARG A 367 -174.65 -81.99 -105.04
C ARG A 367 -173.90 -81.69 -103.71
N THR A 368 -173.53 -80.40 -103.52
CA THR A 368 -173.68 -79.54 -102.29
C THR A 368 -172.89 -79.89 -100.99
N PRO A 369 -172.82 -79.03 -99.93
CA PRO A 369 -172.98 -77.56 -99.77
C PRO A 369 -171.78 -76.83 -99.04
N SER A 370 -171.96 -75.53 -98.73
CA SER A 370 -171.55 -74.67 -97.56
C SER A 370 -170.64 -75.17 -96.39
N SER A 371 -169.99 -74.35 -95.52
CA SER A 371 -169.61 -72.90 -95.45
C SER A 371 -168.88 -72.52 -94.11
N LEU A 372 -167.91 -71.57 -94.13
CA LEU A 372 -167.42 -70.62 -93.06
C LEU A 372 -166.84 -71.04 -91.66
N ARG A 373 -165.85 -70.20 -91.20
CA ARG A 373 -165.72 -69.46 -89.88
C ARG A 373 -164.69 -69.82 -88.74
N SER A 374 -164.15 -68.74 -88.12
CA SER A 374 -163.74 -68.53 -86.67
C SER A 374 -162.41 -69.13 -86.10
N GLN A 375 -161.70 -68.60 -85.05
CA GLN A 375 -161.51 -67.24 -84.44
C GLN A 375 -160.52 -67.21 -83.20
N ASN A 376 -160.11 -65.99 -82.71
CA ASN A 376 -159.74 -65.58 -81.31
C ASN A 376 -158.36 -66.05 -80.67
N GLU A 377 -157.69 -65.47 -79.62
CA GLU A 377 -157.88 -64.38 -78.57
C GLU A 377 -156.57 -63.97 -77.74
N SER A 378 -156.58 -62.90 -76.90
CA SER A 378 -155.68 -62.52 -75.71
C SER A 378 -154.15 -62.13 -75.86
N SER A 379 -153.31 -61.56 -74.90
CA SER A 379 -153.35 -60.86 -73.55
C SER A 379 -151.95 -60.23 -73.09
N GLU A 380 -151.78 -59.57 -71.89
CA GLU A 380 -150.61 -58.72 -71.37
C GLU A 380 -150.43 -58.72 -69.77
N ASN A 381 -149.53 -58.06 -68.96
CA ASN A 381 -148.13 -57.44 -68.86
C ASN A 381 -147.96 -56.75 -67.40
N ASN A 382 -146.93 -56.14 -66.70
CA ASN A 382 -145.45 -55.77 -66.70
C ASN A 382 -144.90 -55.39 -65.22
N GLY A 383 -143.64 -54.92 -64.93
CA GLY A 383 -143.16 -54.33 -63.59
C GLY A 383 -141.62 -54.18 -63.22
N SER A 384 -141.16 -53.34 -62.22
CA SER A 384 -139.71 -53.15 -61.74
C SER A 384 -139.41 -52.27 -60.44
N VAL A 385 -138.11 -51.94 -60.08
CA VAL A 385 -137.48 -50.87 -59.16
C VAL A 385 -136.76 -51.23 -57.78
N ALA A 386 -135.69 -50.48 -57.31
CA ALA A 386 -134.85 -50.67 -56.04
C ALA A 386 -134.00 -49.41 -55.48
N VAL A 387 -133.31 -49.44 -54.29
CA VAL A 387 -132.47 -48.31 -53.65
C VAL A 387 -131.41 -48.69 -52.51
N LEU A 388 -130.55 -47.77 -51.94
CA LEU A 388 -129.35 -47.98 -51.00
C LEU A 388 -129.00 -46.85 -49.91
N HIS A 389 -128.07 -47.03 -48.91
CA HIS A 389 -127.66 -46.01 -47.83
C HIS A 389 -126.24 -46.19 -47.05
N PRO A 390 -125.65 -45.22 -46.22
CA PRO A 390 -124.19 -45.15 -45.74
C PRO A 390 -123.75 -44.57 -44.28
N SER A 391 -122.42 -44.50 -43.85
CA SER A 391 -121.66 -43.45 -42.97
C SER A 391 -120.63 -43.79 -41.77
N HIS A 392 -119.82 -42.82 -41.18
CA HIS A 392 -118.63 -42.93 -40.18
C HIS A 392 -118.39 -41.80 -39.04
N VAL A 393 -117.21 -41.66 -38.30
CA VAL A 393 -116.94 -40.95 -36.93
C VAL A 393 -115.61 -40.07 -36.64
N SER A 394 -115.19 -39.63 -35.36
CA SER A 394 -114.24 -38.47 -34.98
C SER A 394 -113.22 -38.48 -33.71
N THR A 395 -112.68 -37.32 -33.14
CA THR A 395 -111.26 -37.01 -32.53
C THR A 395 -110.96 -36.34 -31.07
N LYS A 396 -109.72 -35.79 -30.69
CA LYS A 396 -109.18 -35.18 -29.36
C LYS A 396 -107.94 -34.12 -29.39
N ASN A 397 -107.49 -33.37 -28.29
CA ASN A 397 -106.45 -32.19 -28.16
C ASN A 397 -105.80 -31.88 -26.69
N PHE A 398 -104.88 -30.94 -26.19
CA PHE A 398 -103.82 -29.88 -26.58
C PHE A 398 -102.55 -29.44 -25.60
N PRO A 399 -102.34 -28.27 -24.83
CA PRO A 399 -101.02 -27.43 -24.66
C PRO A 399 -100.50 -26.73 -23.29
N ASN A 400 -99.28 -26.03 -23.13
CA ASN A 400 -98.73 -25.02 -22.05
C ASN A 400 -97.14 -24.64 -22.10
N ILE A 401 -96.26 -23.82 -21.35
CA ILE A 401 -96.04 -22.61 -20.37
C ILE A 401 -94.46 -22.38 -19.97
N VAL A 402 -93.66 -21.44 -19.28
CA VAL A 402 -93.36 -19.96 -18.80
C VAL A 402 -92.05 -19.89 -17.81
N ARG A 403 -91.19 -18.91 -17.25
CA ARG A 403 -90.46 -17.51 -17.26
C ARG A 403 -89.40 -17.37 -16.03
N ARG A 404 -88.53 -16.37 -15.56
CA ARG A 404 -87.69 -15.10 -15.87
C ARG A 404 -86.67 -14.66 -14.67
N ASP A 405 -85.81 -13.58 -14.74
CA ASP A 405 -84.60 -13.09 -13.89
C ASP A 405 -84.57 -11.65 -13.17
N GLU A 406 -83.43 -11.12 -12.61
CA GLU A 406 -83.06 -9.68 -12.19
C GLU A 406 -81.57 -9.45 -11.65
N ASP A 407 -80.86 -8.29 -11.90
CA ASP A 407 -79.80 -7.56 -11.07
C ASP A 407 -78.96 -6.44 -11.83
N ASP A 408 -78.84 -5.16 -11.36
CA ASP A 408 -77.74 -4.16 -11.69
C ASP A 408 -77.80 -2.80 -10.91
N VAL A 409 -76.74 -2.43 -10.16
CA VAL A 409 -76.60 -1.10 -9.46
C VAL A 409 -75.14 -0.55 -9.36
N ASN A 410 -74.10 -1.36 -9.50
CA ASN A 410 -72.83 -1.13 -8.76
C ASN A 410 -71.83 -0.10 -9.36
N PHE A 411 -71.93 0.28 -10.64
CA PHE A 411 -70.79 0.93 -11.34
C PHE A 411 -70.57 2.43 -11.09
N LYS A 412 -71.56 3.19 -10.61
CA LYS A 412 -71.50 4.67 -10.62
C LYS A 412 -70.61 5.28 -9.52
N TYR A 413 -70.46 4.60 -8.39
CA TYR A 413 -69.65 5.08 -7.25
C TYR A 413 -68.16 4.78 -7.40
N LEU A 414 -67.82 3.59 -7.90
CA LEU A 414 -66.44 3.10 -8.01
C LEU A 414 -65.51 4.08 -8.78
N LYS A 415 -66.02 4.68 -9.87
CA LYS A 415 -65.27 5.64 -10.69
C LYS A 415 -64.77 6.86 -9.91
N HIS A 416 -65.56 7.39 -8.95
CA HIS A 416 -65.14 8.54 -8.14
C HIS A 416 -64.07 8.18 -7.11
N VAL A 417 -64.17 6.99 -6.50
CA VAL A 417 -63.22 6.55 -5.48
C VAL A 417 -61.82 6.35 -6.09
N VAL A 418 -61.74 5.70 -7.26
CA VAL A 418 -60.48 5.49 -8.00
C VAL A 418 -59.81 6.81 -8.42
N ILE A 419 -60.59 7.80 -8.89
CA ILE A 419 -60.04 9.12 -9.28
C ILE A 419 -59.47 9.88 -8.07
N LYS A 420 -60.16 9.85 -6.92
CA LYS A 420 -59.68 10.52 -5.69
C LYS A 420 -58.44 9.84 -5.11
N PHE A 421 -58.36 8.51 -5.21
CA PHE A 421 -57.22 7.71 -4.75
C PHE A 421 -55.91 8.04 -5.48
N LEU A 422 -55.98 8.38 -6.78
CA LEU A 422 -54.80 8.65 -7.62
C LEU A 422 -54.24 10.08 -7.51
N THR A 423 -54.85 10.98 -6.73
CA THR A 423 -54.57 12.43 -6.82
C THR A 423 -54.08 13.11 -5.54
N ARG A 424 -54.05 12.45 -4.37
CA ARG A 424 -53.55 13.04 -3.09
C ARG A 424 -52.92 12.02 -2.14
N ASP A 425 -51.62 12.14 -1.89
CA ASP A 425 -50.82 11.15 -1.13
C ASP A 425 -51.24 10.93 0.33
N TYR A 426 -51.77 11.94 1.01
CA TYR A 426 -52.12 11.85 2.45
C TYR A 426 -53.53 11.31 2.71
N GLU A 427 -54.45 11.45 1.74
CA GLU A 427 -55.81 10.88 1.84
C GLU A 427 -55.85 9.39 1.46
N ALA A 428 -54.89 8.93 0.64
CA ALA A 428 -54.89 7.58 0.05
C ALA A 428 -54.98 6.43 1.07
N GLN A 429 -54.28 6.51 2.21
CA GLN A 429 -54.31 5.45 3.24
C GLN A 429 -55.71 5.25 3.85
N HIS A 430 -56.48 6.33 4.02
CA HIS A 430 -57.85 6.24 4.53
C HIS A 430 -58.85 5.73 3.47
N LEU A 431 -58.53 5.91 2.19
CA LEU A 431 -59.34 5.42 1.07
C LEU A 431 -59.16 3.93 0.79
N ILE A 432 -58.01 3.31 1.10
CA ILE A 432 -57.79 1.84 0.95
C ILE A 432 -58.92 1.05 1.62
N LYS A 433 -59.23 1.37 2.87
CA LYS A 433 -60.24 0.66 3.68
C LYS A 433 -61.68 0.80 3.14
N ALA A 434 -61.97 1.93 2.47
CA ALA A 434 -63.23 2.15 1.78
C ALA A 434 -63.31 1.41 0.43
N VAL A 435 -62.19 1.26 -0.29
CA VAL A 435 -62.12 0.46 -1.52
C VAL A 435 -62.23 -1.03 -1.21
N SER A 436 -61.49 -1.52 -0.21
CA SER A 436 -61.51 -2.92 0.24
C SER A 436 -62.92 -3.39 0.60
N THR A 437 -63.64 -2.59 1.40
CA THR A 437 -65.03 -2.90 1.79
C THR A 437 -66.04 -2.80 0.64
N LEU A 438 -65.83 -1.92 -0.34
CA LEU A 438 -66.73 -1.79 -1.50
C LEU A 438 -66.52 -2.89 -2.56
N LEU A 439 -65.28 -3.37 -2.73
CA LEU A 439 -64.92 -4.41 -3.70
C LEU A 439 -64.82 -5.83 -3.12
N LYS A 440 -64.87 -5.97 -1.77
CA LYS A 440 -64.68 -7.24 -1.04
C LYS A 440 -63.32 -7.91 -1.31
N PHE A 441 -62.24 -7.12 -1.25
CA PHE A 441 -60.87 -7.67 -1.30
C PHE A 441 -60.59 -8.58 -0.09
N THR A 442 -59.66 -9.53 -0.24
CA THR A 442 -59.17 -10.30 0.91
C THR A 442 -58.21 -9.45 1.77
N PRO A 443 -57.99 -9.79 3.06
CA PRO A 443 -57.02 -9.08 3.90
C PRO A 443 -55.59 -9.08 3.31
N GLU A 444 -55.24 -10.11 2.54
CA GLU A 444 -53.92 -10.21 1.89
C GLU A 444 -53.81 -9.25 0.69
N GLU A 445 -54.89 -9.04 -0.05
CA GLU A 445 -54.96 -8.04 -1.14
C GLU A 445 -54.92 -6.61 -0.59
N GLU A 446 -55.63 -6.34 0.51
CA GLU A 446 -55.59 -5.02 1.18
C GLU A 446 -54.18 -4.71 1.71
N GLN A 447 -53.52 -5.68 2.35
CA GLN A 447 -52.14 -5.53 2.82
C GLN A 447 -51.14 -5.32 1.67
N LEU A 448 -51.25 -6.10 0.58
CA LEU A 448 -50.35 -5.96 -0.57
C LEU A 448 -50.45 -4.56 -1.23
N ILE A 449 -51.64 -3.96 -1.23
CA ILE A 449 -51.85 -2.58 -1.70
C ILE A 449 -51.24 -1.58 -0.71
N HIS A 450 -51.38 -1.78 0.60
CA HIS A 450 -50.75 -0.94 1.62
C HIS A 450 -49.22 -0.95 1.49
N ASP A 451 -48.60 -2.13 1.48
CA ASP A 451 -47.15 -2.33 1.36
C ASP A 451 -46.61 -1.70 0.07
N THR A 452 -47.36 -1.80 -1.04
CA THR A 452 -46.96 -1.21 -2.33
C THR A 452 -47.02 0.32 -2.31
N LEU A 453 -47.97 0.91 -1.59
CA LEU A 453 -48.13 2.36 -1.47
C LEU A 453 -47.12 2.96 -0.48
N GLU A 454 -46.80 2.23 0.60
CA GLU A 454 -45.73 2.58 1.54
C GLU A 454 -44.35 2.45 0.88
N TRP A 455 -44.10 1.39 0.11
CA TRP A 455 -42.89 1.25 -0.72
C TRP A 455 -42.69 2.46 -1.64
N LYS A 456 -43.74 2.90 -2.34
CA LYS A 456 -43.67 4.09 -3.21
C LYS A 456 -43.42 5.41 -2.47
N LYS A 457 -43.59 5.47 -1.14
CA LYS A 457 -43.26 6.63 -0.30
C LYS A 457 -41.85 6.56 0.31
N SER A 458 -41.17 5.40 0.23
CA SER A 458 -39.85 5.18 0.84
C SER A 458 -38.76 5.03 -0.22
N TRP A 459 -37.89 6.05 -0.33
CA TRP A 459 -36.88 6.18 -1.41
C TRP A 459 -35.85 5.03 -1.45
N PHE A 460 -35.71 4.25 -0.37
CA PHE A 460 -34.74 3.15 -0.23
C PHE A 460 -35.38 1.78 0.06
N GLY A 461 -36.68 1.61 -0.23
CA GLY A 461 -37.40 0.34 -0.03
C GLY A 461 -37.20 -0.68 -1.16
N SER A 462 -37.20 -1.97 -0.82
CA SER A 462 -37.33 -3.08 -1.79
C SER A 462 -38.79 -3.31 -2.18
N LYS A 463 -39.08 -3.54 -3.47
CA LYS A 463 -40.46 -3.72 -3.95
C LYS A 463 -41.12 -4.98 -3.35
N PRO A 464 -42.36 -4.91 -2.83
CA PRO A 464 -43.10 -6.07 -2.36
C PRO A 464 -43.25 -7.17 -3.43
N LYS A 465 -43.14 -8.43 -3.00
CA LYS A 465 -43.30 -9.61 -3.87
C LYS A 465 -44.70 -10.21 -3.70
N SER A 466 -45.55 -10.08 -4.71
CA SER A 466 -46.83 -10.80 -4.77
C SER A 466 -46.58 -12.31 -4.80
N SER A 467 -47.03 -13.02 -3.76
CA SER A 467 -47.00 -14.49 -3.68
C SER A 467 -47.90 -15.09 -4.77
N LYS A 468 -47.35 -16.02 -5.56
CA LYS A 468 -48.16 -16.77 -6.54
C LYS A 468 -48.96 -17.86 -5.82
N LEU A 469 -50.22 -18.02 -6.20
CA LEU A 469 -51.07 -19.13 -5.75
C LEU A 469 -50.41 -20.48 -6.08
N ASN A 470 -50.00 -21.22 -5.06
CA ASN A 470 -49.72 -22.65 -5.19
C ASN A 470 -50.96 -23.44 -4.74
N ARG A 471 -51.77 -23.90 -5.70
CA ARG A 471 -52.70 -25.01 -5.47
C ARG A 471 -51.89 -26.29 -5.36
N THR A 472 -51.69 -26.81 -4.16
CA THR A 472 -51.27 -28.21 -3.94
C THR A 472 -52.40 -28.96 -3.25
N VAL A 473 -52.87 -30.03 -3.91
CA VAL A 473 -54.07 -30.77 -3.49
C VAL A 473 -53.74 -31.72 -2.34
N HIS A 474 -54.70 -31.87 -1.43
CA HIS A 474 -54.66 -32.72 -0.26
C HIS A 474 -54.65 -34.22 -0.64
N PHE A 475 -53.79 -35.02 -0.01
CA PHE A 475 -54.04 -36.44 0.21
C PHE A 475 -53.49 -36.86 1.59
N PRO A 476 -54.25 -37.57 2.43
CA PRO A 476 -53.80 -38.02 3.75
C PRO A 476 -53.37 -39.50 3.79
N SER A 477 -52.40 -39.80 4.65
CA SER A 477 -52.17 -41.10 5.31
C SER A 477 -51.31 -40.85 6.55
#